data_AF-A0A947JGA8-F1
#
_entry.id   AF-A0A947JGA8-F1
#
_cell.length_a   1.000
_cell.length_b   1.000
_cell.length_c   1.000
_cell.angle_alpha   90.00
_cell.angle_beta   90.00
_cell.angle_gamma   90.00
#
_symmetry.space_group_name_H-M   'P 1'
#
loop_
_entity.id
_entity.type
_entity.pdbx_description
1 polymer ?
#
loop_
_entity_poly.entity_id
_entity_poly.type
_entity_poly.pdbx_seq_one_letter_code
_entity_poly.pdbx_strand_id
1 'polypeptide(L)'
;MEIKEIQKIISDLAKEKGWGDTPEEVNFTEKIALLHGEVSEALEAYRKNNLSGKDGVAEELADIIARVLHIGNIYKLDIEKELLKKLEENKGRDWNNDQLYIDRDKRNSK
;
A
#
# COMPACT_ATOMS: atom_id res chain seq x y z
N MET A 1 -4.18 -10.72 13.40
CA MET A 1 -5.01 -10.83 12.19
C MET A 1 -4.09 -11.07 11.02
N GLU A 2 -4.47 -11.96 10.11
CA GLU A 2 -3.79 -12.16 8.83
C GLU A 2 -4.22 -11.07 7.83
N ILE A 3 -3.41 -10.83 6.79
CA ILE A 3 -3.72 -9.84 5.75
C ILE A 3 -5.07 -10.15 5.09
N LYS A 4 -5.36 -11.44 4.87
CA LYS A 4 -6.65 -11.90 4.34
C LYS A 4 -7.86 -11.49 5.18
N GLU A 5 -7.72 -11.48 6.49
CA GLU A 5 -8.81 -11.06 7.39
C GLU A 5 -9.05 -9.55 7.27
N ILE A 6 -7.97 -8.76 7.18
CA ILE A 6 -8.04 -7.31 6.96
C ILE A 6 -8.64 -7.01 5.59
N GLN A 7 -8.23 -7.72 4.55
CA GLN A 7 -8.81 -7.61 3.20
C GLN A 7 -10.31 -7.85 3.22
N LYS A 8 -10.80 -8.86 3.95
CA LYS A 8 -12.24 -9.11 4.08
C LYS A 8 -12.97 -7.91 4.70
N ILE A 9 -12.45 -7.36 5.81
CA ILE A 9 -13.03 -6.18 6.47
C ILE A 9 -13.09 -4.99 5.51
N ILE A 10 -12.01 -4.75 4.76
CA ILE A 10 -11.95 -3.65 3.78
C ILE A 10 -12.98 -3.85 2.66
N SER A 11 -13.13 -5.07 2.14
CA SER A 11 -14.14 -5.38 1.13
C SER A 11 -15.56 -5.18 1.64
N ASP A 12 -15.86 -5.61 2.85
CA ASP A 12 -17.19 -5.44 3.46
C ASP A 12 -17.50 -3.94 3.66
N LEU A 13 -16.51 -3.17 4.13
CA LEU A 13 -16.64 -1.72 4.28
C LEU A 13 -16.81 -1.00 2.92
N ALA A 14 -16.05 -1.40 1.91
CA ALA A 14 -16.15 -0.81 0.57
C ALA A 14 -17.55 -1.00 -0.03
N LYS A 15 -18.16 -2.18 0.18
CA LYS A 15 -19.56 -2.45 -0.21
C LYS A 15 -20.55 -1.60 0.57
N GLU A 16 -20.37 -1.51 1.90
CA GLU A 16 -21.25 -0.70 2.76
C GLU A 16 -21.22 0.79 2.36
N LYS A 17 -20.04 1.32 2.04
CA LYS A 17 -19.85 2.75 1.72
C LYS A 17 -19.96 3.09 0.24
N GLY A 18 -20.15 2.10 -0.62
CA GLY A 18 -20.25 2.31 -2.08
C GLY A 18 -18.95 2.80 -2.71
N TRP A 19 -17.79 2.35 -2.22
CA TRP A 19 -16.47 2.76 -2.75
C TRP A 19 -16.05 2.00 -4.02
N GLY A 20 -16.89 1.08 -4.51
CA GLY A 20 -16.59 0.11 -5.57
C GLY A 20 -15.75 -1.05 -5.06
N ASP A 21 -16.09 -2.26 -5.47
CA ASP A 21 -15.37 -3.50 -5.12
C ASP A 21 -15.02 -4.38 -6.33
N THR A 22 -15.38 -3.93 -7.54
CA THR A 22 -15.03 -4.59 -8.80
C THR A 22 -14.24 -3.67 -9.74
N PRO A 23 -13.43 -4.21 -10.67
CA PRO A 23 -12.66 -3.40 -11.63
C PRO A 23 -13.52 -2.50 -12.51
N GLU A 24 -14.77 -2.89 -12.79
CA GLU A 24 -15.70 -2.15 -13.65
C GLU A 24 -16.31 -0.92 -12.95
N GLU A 25 -16.36 -0.92 -11.61
CA GLU A 25 -16.93 0.17 -10.81
C GLU A 25 -15.92 1.27 -10.49
N VAL A 26 -14.63 1.05 -10.74
CA VAL A 26 -13.57 1.97 -10.31
C VAL A 26 -12.63 2.32 -11.45
N ASN A 27 -12.02 3.49 -11.35
CA ASN A 27 -10.88 3.86 -12.17
C ASN A 27 -9.57 3.57 -11.41
N PHE A 28 -8.69 2.74 -11.98
CA PHE A 28 -7.41 2.40 -11.38
C PHE A 28 -6.56 3.65 -11.06
N THR A 29 -6.51 4.61 -12.00
CA THR A 29 -5.69 5.82 -11.84
C THR A 29 -6.20 6.71 -10.69
N GLU A 30 -7.52 6.77 -10.49
CA GLU A 30 -8.11 7.47 -9.34
C GLU A 30 -7.77 6.77 -8.02
N LYS A 31 -7.82 5.44 -7.97
CA LYS A 31 -7.42 4.68 -6.78
C LYS A 31 -5.94 4.89 -6.42
N ILE A 32 -5.07 4.95 -7.44
CA ILE A 32 -3.65 5.28 -7.25
C ILE A 32 -3.49 6.73 -6.78
N ALA A 33 -4.23 7.69 -7.34
CA ALA A 33 -4.19 9.08 -6.90
C ALA A 33 -4.62 9.23 -5.42
N LEU A 34 -5.65 8.51 -4.99
CA LEU A 34 -6.08 8.47 -3.58
C LEU A 34 -4.98 7.91 -2.68
N LEU A 35 -4.34 6.80 -3.08
CA LEU A 35 -3.18 6.24 -2.35
C LEU A 35 -2.02 7.26 -2.24
N HIS A 36 -1.76 8.04 -3.28
CA HIS A 36 -0.78 9.13 -3.23
C HIS A 36 -1.18 10.26 -2.25
N GLY A 37 -2.48 10.49 -2.06
CA GLY A 37 -3.02 11.39 -1.05
C GLY A 37 -2.55 11.00 0.34
N GLU A 38 -2.81 9.75 0.74
CA GLU A 38 -2.44 9.22 2.07
C GLU A 38 -0.91 9.29 2.31
N VAL A 39 -0.11 9.04 1.27
CA VAL A 39 1.36 9.21 1.33
C VAL A 39 1.75 10.66 1.59
N SER A 40 1.03 11.60 1.01
CA SER A 40 1.27 13.04 1.20
C SER A 40 0.84 13.47 2.60
N GLU A 41 -0.28 12.96 3.10
CA GLU A 41 -0.77 13.20 4.47
C GLU A 41 0.21 12.67 5.52
N ALA A 42 0.78 11.47 5.33
CA ALA A 42 1.83 10.95 6.19
C ALA A 42 3.05 11.89 6.27
N LEU A 43 3.47 12.46 5.14
CA LEU A 43 4.56 13.43 5.09
C LEU A 43 4.19 14.75 5.81
N GLU A 44 2.95 15.21 5.65
CA GLU A 44 2.45 16.40 6.36
C GLU A 44 2.37 16.19 7.87
N ALA A 45 1.86 15.05 8.32
CA ALA A 45 1.81 14.66 9.72
C ALA A 45 3.22 14.66 10.33
N TYR A 46 4.20 14.10 9.61
CA TYR A 46 5.60 14.12 10.02
C TYR A 46 6.14 15.56 10.13
N ARG A 47 5.87 16.43 9.15
CA ARG A 47 6.27 17.85 9.19
C ARG A 47 5.68 18.60 10.39
N LYS A 48 4.52 18.18 10.87
CA LYS A 48 3.84 18.72 12.06
C LYS A 48 4.35 18.09 13.37
N ASN A 49 5.33 17.19 13.33
CA ASN A 49 5.77 16.36 14.46
C ASN A 49 4.63 15.52 15.08
N ASN A 50 3.60 15.19 14.30
CA ASN A 50 2.48 14.38 14.74
C ASN A 50 2.70 12.91 14.36
N LEU A 51 3.30 12.12 15.24
CA LEU A 51 3.62 10.72 14.94
C LEU A 51 2.45 9.75 15.18
N SER A 52 1.45 10.13 15.97
CA SER A 52 0.40 9.22 16.45
C SER A 52 -0.86 9.94 16.85
N GLY A 53 -1.98 9.21 16.89
CA GLY A 53 -3.29 9.80 17.13
C GLY A 53 -3.85 10.38 15.83
N LYS A 54 -4.89 11.21 15.97
CA LYS A 54 -5.64 11.73 14.84
C LYS A 54 -4.74 12.47 13.84
N ASP A 55 -4.87 12.16 12.55
CA ASP A 55 -4.13 12.77 11.43
C ASP A 55 -2.59 12.65 11.64
N GLY A 56 -2.18 11.57 12.31
CA GLY A 56 -0.80 11.30 12.71
C GLY A 56 -0.14 10.27 11.79
N VAL A 57 1.20 10.28 11.70
CA VAL A 57 1.95 9.39 10.78
C VAL A 57 1.50 7.93 10.87
N ALA A 58 1.28 7.40 12.07
CA ALA A 58 0.83 6.02 12.25
C ALA A 58 -0.55 5.72 11.63
N GLU A 59 -1.48 6.68 11.68
CA GLU A 59 -2.82 6.55 11.09
C GLU A 59 -2.72 6.60 9.56
N GLU A 60 -2.02 7.59 9.02
CA GLU A 60 -1.83 7.74 7.56
C GLU A 60 -1.11 6.53 6.93
N LEU A 61 -0.12 5.95 7.64
CA LEU A 61 0.51 4.71 7.20
C LEU A 61 -0.45 3.52 7.20
N ALA A 62 -1.41 3.49 8.12
CA ALA A 62 -2.46 2.47 8.11
C ALA A 62 -3.43 2.69 6.94
N ASP A 63 -3.76 3.95 6.61
CA ASP A 63 -4.60 4.29 5.46
C ASP A 63 -3.93 3.92 4.13
N ILE A 64 -2.62 4.13 4.00
CA ILE A 64 -1.84 3.62 2.86
C ILE A 64 -2.01 2.10 2.71
N ILE A 65 -1.87 1.34 3.80
CA ILE A 65 -2.05 -0.12 3.77
C ILE A 65 -3.49 -0.46 3.37
N ALA A 66 -4.49 0.22 3.94
CA ALA A 66 -5.90 -0.02 3.62
C ALA A 66 -6.21 0.24 2.14
N ARG A 67 -5.68 1.32 1.55
CA ARG A 67 -5.79 1.63 0.11
C ARG A 67 -5.15 0.55 -0.75
N VAL A 68 -3.93 0.10 -0.40
CA VAL A 68 -3.24 -0.98 -1.12
C VAL A 68 -4.05 -2.27 -1.10
N LEU A 69 -4.60 -2.65 0.06
CA LEU A 69 -5.41 -3.85 0.20
C LEU A 69 -6.77 -3.72 -0.50
N HIS A 70 -7.39 -2.53 -0.52
CA HIS A 70 -8.62 -2.29 -1.27
C HIS A 70 -8.40 -2.48 -2.77
N ILE A 71 -7.33 -1.90 -3.33
CA ILE A 71 -6.92 -2.11 -4.72
C ILE A 71 -6.66 -3.61 -4.96
N GLY A 72 -5.93 -4.27 -4.06
CA GLY A 72 -5.67 -5.70 -4.13
C GLY A 72 -6.96 -6.52 -4.23
N ASN A 73 -7.98 -6.19 -3.44
CA ASN A 73 -9.27 -6.87 -3.48
C ASN A 73 -10.01 -6.66 -4.81
N ILE A 74 -10.08 -5.41 -5.27
CA ILE A 74 -10.76 -5.05 -6.54
C ILE A 74 -10.17 -5.87 -7.70
N TYR A 75 -8.85 -5.94 -7.79
CA TYR A 75 -8.15 -6.61 -8.91
C TYR A 75 -7.76 -8.06 -8.61
N LYS A 76 -8.23 -8.63 -7.49
CA LYS A 76 -7.97 -10.02 -7.06
C LYS A 76 -6.46 -10.34 -6.99
N LEU A 77 -5.66 -9.39 -6.51
CA LEU A 77 -4.23 -9.53 -6.32
C LEU A 77 -3.92 -10.14 -4.95
N ASP A 78 -3.04 -11.14 -4.93
CA ASP A 78 -2.56 -11.77 -3.70
C ASP A 78 -1.40 -10.96 -3.11
N ILE A 79 -1.75 -9.85 -2.44
CA ILE A 79 -0.78 -8.90 -1.87
C ILE A 79 0.10 -9.57 -0.81
N GLU A 80 -0.47 -10.46 0.01
CA GLU A 80 0.28 -11.20 1.02
C GLU A 80 1.37 -12.06 0.38
N LYS A 81 1.03 -12.85 -0.65
CA LYS A 81 2.00 -13.66 -1.38
C LYS A 81 3.10 -12.82 -2.02
N GLU A 82 2.76 -11.72 -2.68
CA GLU A 82 3.75 -10.84 -3.32
C GLU A 82 4.67 -10.16 -2.28
N LEU A 83 4.12 -9.75 -1.13
CA LEU A 83 4.90 -9.19 -0.03
C LEU A 83 5.85 -10.23 0.57
N LEU A 84 5.37 -11.44 0.87
CA LEU A 84 6.19 -12.52 1.42
C LEU A 84 7.33 -12.91 0.47
N LYS A 85 7.01 -13.04 -0.82
CA LYS A 85 8.02 -13.27 -1.87
C LYS A 85 9.06 -12.15 -1.86
N LYS A 86 8.63 -10.89 -1.79
CA LYS A 86 9.54 -9.74 -1.79
C LYS A 86 10.45 -9.71 -0.57
N LEU A 87 9.91 -10.03 0.61
CA LEU A 87 10.68 -10.11 1.85
C LEU A 87 11.72 -11.22 1.78
N GLU A 88 11.38 -12.38 1.21
CA GLU A 88 12.32 -13.48 1.04
C GLU A 88 13.46 -13.12 0.07
N GLU A 89 13.15 -12.50 -1.08
CA GLU A 89 14.15 -11.95 -2.00
C GLU A 89 15.09 -10.93 -1.31
N ASN A 90 14.55 -10.11 -0.40
CA ASN A 90 15.30 -9.08 0.31
C ASN A 90 16.21 -9.66 1.41
N LYS A 91 15.88 -10.82 2.02
CA LYS A 91 16.74 -11.49 2.99
C LYS A 91 18.03 -12.01 2.36
N GLY A 92 17.96 -12.47 1.11
CA GLY A 92 19.12 -12.91 0.35
C GLY A 92 19.94 -11.77 -0.26
N ARG A 93 19.54 -10.50 -0.04
CA ARG A 93 20.19 -9.33 -0.63
C ARG A 93 21.32 -8.86 0.27
N ASP A 94 22.51 -8.72 -0.30
CA ASP A 94 23.63 -8.05 0.35
C ASP A 94 23.49 -6.53 0.14
N TRP A 95 23.37 -5.78 1.24
CA TRP A 95 23.01 -4.35 1.25
C TRP A 95 24.25 -3.45 1.22
N ASN A 96 25.25 -3.80 0.41
CA ASN A 96 26.34 -2.87 0.10
C ASN A 96 25.80 -1.76 -0.82
N ASN A 97 26.10 -0.49 -0.48
CA ASN A 97 25.48 0.70 -1.08
C ASN A 97 25.50 0.74 -2.62
N ASP A 98 26.51 0.15 -3.26
CA ASP A 98 26.62 0.12 -4.73
C ASP A 98 25.56 -0.77 -5.39
N GLN A 99 25.13 -1.85 -4.72
CA GLN A 99 24.16 -2.80 -5.25
C GLN A 99 22.73 -2.20 -5.28
N LEU A 100 22.41 -1.27 -4.36
CA LEU A 100 21.11 -0.61 -4.29
C LEU A 100 20.81 0.28 -5.50
N TYR A 101 21.82 0.99 -6.00
CA TYR A 101 21.69 1.85 -7.18
C TYR A 101 21.57 1.02 -8.46
N ILE A 102 22.38 -0.05 -8.59
CA ILE A 102 22.34 -0.96 -9.75
C ILE A 102 20.97 -1.66 -9.85
N ASP A 103 20.42 -2.12 -8.74
CA ASP A 103 19.12 -2.81 -8.71
C ASP A 103 17.93 -1.85 -8.92
N ARG A 104 18.08 -0.56 -8.59
CA ARG A 104 17.09 0.47 -8.94
C ARG A 104 17.05 0.68 -10.45
N ASP A 105 18.21 0.82 -11.09
CA ASP A 105 18.29 1.12 -12.51
C ASP A 105 17.83 -0.07 -13.38
N LYS A 106 18.10 -1.31 -12.96
CA LYS A 106 17.56 -2.53 -13.61
C LYS A 106 16.03 -2.67 -13.50
N ARG A 107 15.40 -2.09 -12.46
CA ARG A 107 13.94 -2.11 -12.29
C ARG A 107 13.24 -1.07 -13.16
N ASN A 108 13.90 0.05 -13.42
CA ASN A 108 13.37 1.14 -14.23
C ASN A 108 13.61 0.94 -15.75
N SER A 109 14.32 -0.12 -16.15
CA SER A 109 14.63 -0.46 -17.53
C SER A 109 13.73 -1.55 -18.14
N LYS A 110 12.66 -1.95 -17.45
CA LYS A 110 11.61 -2.86 -17.94
C LYS A 110 10.32 -2.08 -18.16
#